data_AF-C6BYS4-F1
#
_entry.id   AF-C6BYS4-F1
#
_cell.length_a   1.000
_cell.length_b   1.000
_cell.length_c   1.000
_cell.angle_alpha   90.00
_cell.angle_beta   90.00
_cell.angle_gamma   90.00
#
_symmetry.space_group_name_H-M   'P 1'
#
loop_
_entity.id
_entity.type
_entity.pdbx_description
1 polymer ?
#
loop_
_entity_poly.entity_id
_entity_poly.type
_entity_poly.pdbx_seq_one_letter_code
_entity_poly.pdbx_strand_id
1 'polypeptide(L)'
;MGKDKTETTPGLMGKLKTKLDRMLGRNAEESLDIEFKPQKDIPAARRAFRIDVDNMHVICRTPRVKCRILDISAGGIGFVSSKEFPVGTIVEAVLLWSGKPVLKNVKLKIARRTPKVVGCEFIELERSQDKVISKIVLAAQKRLIEKKHSGKHPDTTEEEMAKEIEAQKKRGITPASKKKIKL
;
A
#
# COMPACT_ATOMS: atom_id res chain seq x y z
N MET A 1 -30.11 67.19 -6.17
CA MET A 1 -30.15 66.57 -4.82
C MET A 1 -29.69 65.14 -5.01
N GLY A 2 -28.40 64.82 -4.84
CA GLY A 2 -27.80 64.37 -3.56
C GLY A 2 -28.18 62.90 -3.31
N LYS A 3 -27.28 61.91 -3.23
CA LYS A 3 -26.07 61.86 -2.38
C LYS A 3 -25.04 60.85 -2.89
N ASP A 4 -23.83 61.12 -2.46
CA ASP A 4 -22.53 60.50 -2.76
C ASP A 4 -22.44 58.99 -2.49
N LYS A 5 -21.69 58.30 -3.36
CA LYS A 5 -21.12 56.99 -3.08
C LYS A 5 -19.97 57.16 -2.10
N THR A 6 -20.19 56.82 -0.83
CA THR A 6 -19.14 56.74 0.18
C THR A 6 -18.29 55.50 -0.06
N GLU A 7 -17.17 55.65 -0.74
CA GLU A 7 -16.08 54.66 -0.74
C GLU A 7 -15.57 54.50 0.70
N THR A 8 -15.95 53.39 1.33
CA THR A 8 -15.53 53.08 2.70
C THR A 8 -14.09 52.56 2.63
N THR A 9 -13.13 53.41 2.97
CA THR A 9 -11.73 53.00 3.13
C THR A 9 -11.65 51.89 4.19
N PRO A 10 -10.96 50.77 3.91
CA PRO A 10 -10.86 49.69 4.89
C PRO A 10 -10.10 50.21 6.11
N GLY A 11 -10.75 50.13 7.27
CA GLY A 11 -10.17 50.51 8.55
C GLY A 11 -8.88 49.74 8.86
N LEU A 12 -8.13 50.18 9.87
CA LEU A 12 -6.83 49.64 10.25
C LEU A 12 -6.84 48.10 10.41
N MET A 13 -7.93 47.57 10.96
CA MET A 13 -8.17 46.14 11.15
C MET A 13 -8.34 45.38 9.82
N GLY A 14 -8.96 46.00 8.82
CA GLY A 14 -9.10 45.43 7.46
C GLY A 14 -7.77 45.37 6.72
N LYS A 15 -6.91 46.38 6.90
CA LYS A 15 -5.54 46.40 6.36
C LYS A 15 -4.63 45.35 7.02
N LEU A 16 -4.79 45.12 8.33
CA LEU A 16 -4.08 44.08 9.05
C LEU A 16 -4.50 42.68 8.59
N LYS A 17 -5.81 42.45 8.41
CA LYS A 17 -6.34 41.17 7.92
C LYS A 17 -5.83 40.85 6.51
N THR A 18 -5.91 41.80 5.58
CA THR A 18 -5.38 41.64 4.22
C THR A 18 -3.87 41.43 4.19
N LYS A 19 -3.10 42.08 5.07
CA LYS A 19 -1.65 41.86 5.20
C LYS A 19 -1.33 40.47 5.77
N LEU A 20 -2.09 40.00 6.76
CA LEU A 20 -1.95 38.66 7.34
C LEU A 20 -2.28 37.57 6.31
N ASP A 21 -3.37 37.72 5.56
CA ASP A 21 -3.76 36.78 4.51
C ASP A 21 -2.70 36.70 3.39
N ARG A 22 -2.12 37.84 3.01
CA ARG A 22 -0.99 37.90 2.06
C ARG A 22 0.29 37.25 2.60
N MET A 23 0.60 37.41 3.89
CA MET A 23 1.78 36.80 4.52
C MET A 23 1.63 35.29 4.72
N LEU A 24 0.41 34.81 4.93
CA LEU A 24 0.11 33.38 5.07
C LEU A 24 -0.10 32.67 3.72
N GLY A 25 0.07 33.38 2.59
CA GLY A 25 -0.13 32.82 1.24
C GLY A 25 -1.56 32.36 0.98
N ARG A 26 -2.54 32.84 1.75
CA ARG A 26 -3.95 32.45 1.62
C ARG A 26 -4.61 33.38 0.61
N ASN A 27 -4.54 33.01 -0.67
CA ASN A 27 -5.41 33.63 -1.67
C ASN A 27 -6.84 33.14 -1.42
N ALA A 28 -7.76 34.05 -1.13
CA ALA A 28 -9.16 33.73 -0.81
C ALA A 28 -9.95 33.06 -1.95
N GLU A 29 -9.33 32.86 -3.12
CA GLU A 29 -9.94 32.27 -4.31
C GLU A 29 -9.40 30.87 -4.67
N GLU A 30 -8.40 30.36 -3.96
CA GLU A 30 -7.98 28.95 -4.15
C GLU A 30 -8.74 28.07 -3.15
N SER A 31 -9.99 27.76 -3.47
CA SER A 31 -10.59 26.53 -2.97
C SER A 31 -9.67 25.38 -3.42
N LEU A 32 -9.15 24.61 -2.46
CA LEU A 32 -8.48 23.35 -2.74
C LEU A 32 -9.53 22.33 -3.18
N ASP A 33 -10.11 22.56 -4.35
CA ASP A 33 -11.01 21.64 -5.03
C ASP A 33 -10.14 20.54 -5.64
N ILE A 34 -9.70 19.62 -4.79
CA ILE A 34 -9.04 18.40 -5.23
C ILE A 34 -10.12 17.55 -5.91
N GLU A 35 -10.32 17.77 -7.21
CA GLU A 35 -11.11 16.87 -8.04
C GLU A 35 -10.38 15.53 -8.15
N PHE A 36 -10.87 14.54 -7.40
CA PHE A 36 -10.50 13.14 -7.63
C PHE A 36 -11.07 12.72 -8.99
N LYS A 37 -10.23 12.76 -10.02
CA LYS A 37 -10.50 12.09 -11.30
C LYS A 37 -10.01 10.66 -11.16
N PRO A 38 -10.89 9.67 -10.91
CA PRO A 38 -10.46 8.28 -10.96
C PRO A 38 -9.82 8.07 -12.33
N GLN A 39 -8.57 7.59 -12.37
CA GLN A 39 -7.95 7.19 -13.63
C GLN A 39 -8.93 6.26 -14.34
N LYS A 40 -9.27 6.59 -15.60
CA LYS A 40 -10.06 5.75 -16.52
C LYS A 40 -9.79 4.28 -16.22
N ASP A 41 -10.83 3.46 -16.09
CA ASP A 41 -10.73 2.01 -15.89
C ASP A 41 -9.75 1.42 -16.91
N ILE A 42 -8.47 1.32 -16.53
CA ILE A 42 -7.49 0.56 -17.28
C ILE A 42 -7.93 -0.87 -17.02
N PRO A 43 -8.38 -1.64 -18.02
CA PRO A 43 -8.92 -2.99 -17.80
C PRO A 43 -7.93 -3.93 -17.12
N ALA A 44 -6.65 -3.55 -17.09
CA ALA A 44 -5.53 -4.26 -16.47
C ALA A 44 -5.16 -3.76 -15.05
N ALA A 45 -5.76 -2.69 -14.53
CA ALA A 45 -5.48 -2.20 -13.19
C ALA A 45 -6.09 -3.15 -12.16
N ARG A 46 -5.26 -3.69 -11.28
CA ARG A 46 -5.71 -4.61 -10.23
C ARG A 46 -6.49 -3.83 -9.18
N ARG A 47 -7.67 -4.33 -8.81
CA ARG A 47 -8.51 -3.73 -7.75
C ARG A 47 -7.94 -3.91 -6.33
N ALA A 48 -7.03 -4.86 -6.15
CA ALA A 48 -6.46 -5.18 -4.84
C ALA A 48 -4.96 -5.52 -4.94
N PHE A 49 -4.24 -5.15 -3.88
CA PHE A 49 -2.83 -5.49 -3.70
C PHE A 49 -2.67 -6.99 -3.43
N ARG A 50 -1.61 -7.59 -3.98
CA ARG A 50 -1.27 -9.00 -3.81
C ARG A 50 0.00 -9.13 -3.01
N ILE A 51 0.05 -10.13 -2.15
CA ILE A 51 1.19 -10.40 -1.26
C ILE A 51 1.58 -11.85 -1.43
N ASP A 52 2.89 -12.07 -1.60
CA ASP A 52 3.44 -13.41 -1.63
C ASP A 52 3.36 -14.05 -0.23
N VAL A 53 2.88 -15.29 -0.18
CA VAL A 53 2.66 -16.00 1.08
C VAL A 53 3.46 -17.29 1.16
N ASP A 54 4.14 -17.44 2.27
CA ASP A 54 4.87 -18.66 2.61
C ASP A 54 3.98 -19.60 3.42
N ASN A 55 4.15 -20.92 3.22
CA ASN A 55 3.49 -21.99 3.99
C ASN A 55 1.95 -22.03 3.89
N MET A 56 1.36 -21.43 2.86
CA MET A 56 -0.07 -21.53 2.58
C MET A 56 -0.36 -22.53 1.46
N HIS A 57 -1.42 -23.31 1.65
CA HIS A 57 -1.88 -24.30 0.69
C HIS A 57 -3.38 -24.18 0.46
N VAL A 58 -3.82 -24.56 -0.72
CA VAL A 58 -5.24 -24.72 -1.04
C VAL A 58 -5.50 -26.19 -1.34
N ILE A 59 -6.56 -26.74 -0.75
CA ILE A 59 -7.09 -28.04 -1.12
C ILE A 59 -8.36 -27.82 -1.93
N CYS A 60 -8.30 -28.10 -3.23
CA CYS A 60 -9.45 -28.11 -4.11
C CYS A 60 -10.21 -29.43 -3.94
N ARG A 61 -11.54 -29.39 -3.93
CA ARG A 61 -12.38 -30.61 -3.94
C ARG A 61 -12.43 -31.24 -5.32
N THR A 62 -12.53 -30.43 -6.38
CA THR A 62 -12.67 -30.88 -7.77
C THR A 62 -11.76 -30.06 -8.69
N PRO A 63 -10.69 -30.65 -9.24
CA PRO A 63 -10.12 -31.96 -8.90
C PRO A 63 -9.58 -31.99 -7.46
N ARG A 64 -9.60 -33.16 -6.81
CA ARG A 64 -9.03 -33.32 -5.46
C ARG A 64 -7.52 -33.19 -5.51
N VAL A 65 -6.99 -32.04 -5.11
CA VAL A 65 -5.55 -31.75 -5.13
C VAL A 65 -5.18 -30.71 -4.08
N LYS A 66 -4.01 -30.89 -3.47
CA LYS A 66 -3.38 -29.91 -2.60
C LYS A 66 -2.34 -29.14 -3.42
N CYS A 67 -2.51 -27.83 -3.48
CA CYS A 67 -1.67 -26.92 -4.24
C CYS A 67 -1.01 -25.90 -3.30
N ARG A 68 0.20 -25.45 -3.63
CA ARG A 68 0.87 -24.36 -2.91
C ARG A 68 0.34 -23.02 -3.40
N ILE A 69 -0.07 -22.15 -2.48
CA ILE A 69 -0.45 -20.77 -2.78
C ILE A 69 0.83 -19.95 -2.95
N LEU A 70 0.88 -19.15 -4.01
CA LEU A 70 1.97 -18.20 -4.30
C LEU A 70 1.64 -16.83 -3.70
N ASP A 71 0.47 -16.31 -4.06
CA ASP A 71 0.02 -14.98 -3.69
C ASP A 71 -1.43 -14.99 -3.21
N ILE A 72 -1.75 -14.05 -2.32
CA ILE A 72 -3.11 -13.79 -1.84
C ILE A 72 -3.41 -12.29 -1.90
N SER A 73 -4.67 -11.97 -2.16
CA SER A 73 -5.24 -10.63 -2.05
C SER A 73 -6.62 -10.72 -1.39
N ALA A 74 -7.24 -9.57 -1.13
CA ALA A 74 -8.64 -9.53 -0.67
C ALA A 74 -9.61 -10.18 -1.68
N GLY A 75 -9.31 -10.12 -2.98
CA GLY A 75 -10.22 -10.60 -4.04
C GLY A 75 -9.93 -12.01 -4.55
N GLY A 76 -8.80 -12.61 -4.22
CA GLY A 76 -8.44 -13.92 -4.79
C GLY A 76 -7.05 -14.42 -4.42
N ILE A 77 -6.70 -15.59 -4.97
CA ILE A 77 -5.44 -16.29 -4.75
C ILE A 77 -4.81 -16.77 -6.06
N GLY A 78 -3.48 -16.80 -6.09
CA GLY A 78 -2.69 -17.51 -7.09
C GLY A 78 -2.08 -18.77 -6.48
N PHE A 79 -2.18 -19.92 -7.16
CA PHE A 79 -1.54 -21.16 -6.72
C PHE A 79 -0.90 -21.94 -7.85
N VAL A 80 0.09 -22.77 -7.52
CA VAL A 80 0.76 -23.67 -8.47
C VAL A 80 0.00 -24.98 -8.54
N SER A 81 -0.30 -25.42 -9.75
CA SER A 81 -0.85 -26.76 -9.97
C SER A 81 -0.40 -27.33 -11.30
N SER A 82 -0.15 -28.65 -11.29
CA SER A 82 0.07 -29.46 -12.50
C SER A 82 -1.24 -30.02 -13.08
N LYS A 83 -2.34 -29.99 -12.31
CA LYS A 83 -3.65 -30.46 -12.79
C LYS A 83 -4.32 -29.41 -13.65
N GLU A 84 -5.28 -29.85 -14.45
CA GLU A 84 -6.11 -28.96 -15.25
C GLU A 84 -7.19 -28.30 -14.39
N PHE A 85 -7.31 -26.99 -14.58
CA PHE A 85 -8.33 -26.13 -13.98
C PHE A 85 -8.90 -25.29 -15.12
N PRO A 86 -10.04 -25.68 -15.70
CA PRO A 86 -10.66 -24.92 -16.78
C PRO A 86 -11.04 -23.52 -16.31
N VAL A 87 -10.79 -22.52 -17.16
CA VAL A 87 -11.12 -21.12 -16.88
C VAL A 87 -12.64 -20.97 -16.83
N GLY A 88 -13.15 -20.21 -15.86
CA GLY A 88 -14.56 -19.97 -15.63
C GLY A 88 -15.21 -20.97 -14.65
N THR A 89 -14.57 -22.11 -14.36
CA THR A 89 -15.10 -23.10 -13.42
C THR A 89 -15.06 -22.59 -11.98
N ILE A 90 -16.07 -22.96 -11.21
CA ILE A 90 -16.14 -22.70 -9.76
C ILE A 90 -15.70 -23.97 -9.03
N VAL A 91 -14.74 -23.82 -8.14
CA VAL A 91 -14.17 -24.91 -7.36
C VAL A 91 -14.34 -24.61 -5.88
N GLU A 92 -14.84 -25.58 -5.14
CA GLU A 92 -14.85 -25.52 -3.68
C GLU A 92 -13.49 -25.91 -3.11
N ALA A 93 -13.00 -25.13 -2.17
CA ALA A 93 -11.69 -25.31 -1.59
C ALA A 93 -11.63 -25.04 -0.09
N VAL A 94 -10.56 -25.55 0.51
CA VAL A 94 -10.16 -25.28 1.89
C VAL A 94 -8.77 -24.66 1.86
N LEU A 95 -8.60 -23.50 2.49
CA LEU A 95 -7.30 -22.86 2.64
C LEU A 95 -6.67 -23.33 3.95
N LEU A 96 -5.41 -23.72 3.86
CA LEU A 96 -4.57 -24.17 4.96
C LEU A 96 -3.44 -23.16 5.18
N TRP A 97 -3.19 -22.80 6.44
CA TRP A 97 -2.01 -22.08 6.86
C TRP A 97 -1.18 -22.97 7.79
N SER A 98 0.06 -23.28 7.39
CA SER A 98 0.98 -24.12 8.19
C SER A 98 0.35 -25.46 8.59
N GLY A 99 -0.42 -26.05 7.67
CA GLY A 99 -1.12 -27.32 7.85
C GLY A 99 -2.49 -27.22 8.55
N LYS A 100 -2.85 -26.07 9.14
CA LYS A 100 -4.14 -25.89 9.82
C LYS A 100 -5.19 -25.28 8.89
N PRO A 101 -6.43 -25.79 8.85
CA PRO A 101 -7.51 -25.20 8.06
C PRO A 101 -7.95 -23.87 8.64
N VAL A 102 -7.71 -22.79 7.89
CA VAL A 102 -8.08 -21.42 8.28
C VAL A 102 -9.40 -20.98 7.67
N LEU A 103 -9.70 -21.43 6.44
CA LEU A 103 -10.96 -21.15 5.75
C LEU A 103 -11.46 -22.43 5.09
N LYS A 104 -12.72 -22.77 5.37
CA LYS A 104 -13.39 -23.96 4.83
C LYS A 104 -14.50 -23.53 3.87
N ASN A 105 -14.82 -24.39 2.91
CA ASN A 105 -15.91 -24.20 1.95
C ASN A 105 -15.83 -22.87 1.18
N VAL A 106 -14.62 -22.49 0.75
CA VAL A 106 -14.41 -21.28 -0.05
C VAL A 106 -14.67 -21.60 -1.51
N LYS A 107 -15.54 -20.83 -2.17
CA LYS A 107 -15.78 -20.95 -3.62
C LYS A 107 -14.77 -20.10 -4.38
N LEU A 108 -14.09 -20.71 -5.33
CA LEU A 108 -13.05 -20.10 -6.15
C LEU A 108 -13.44 -20.17 -7.63
N LYS A 109 -13.55 -19.02 -8.31
CA LYS A 109 -13.63 -18.98 -9.77
C LYS A 109 -12.24 -19.05 -10.35
N ILE A 110 -12.02 -19.92 -11.32
CA ILE A 110 -10.77 -19.89 -12.09
C ILE A 110 -10.85 -18.71 -13.07
N ALA A 111 -10.09 -17.64 -12.82
CA ALA A 111 -10.08 -16.44 -13.66
C ALA A 111 -9.04 -16.52 -14.78
N ARG A 112 -7.89 -17.16 -14.51
CA ARG A 112 -6.82 -17.34 -15.51
C ARG A 112 -6.03 -18.61 -15.25
N ARG A 113 -5.52 -19.22 -16.32
CA ARG A 113 -4.60 -20.36 -16.27
C ARG A 113 -3.37 -20.09 -17.12
N THR A 114 -2.21 -20.26 -16.51
CA THR A 114 -0.89 -20.35 -17.14
C THR A 114 -0.38 -21.77 -16.88
N PRO A 115 0.55 -22.35 -17.68
CA PRO A 115 0.93 -23.77 -17.54
C PRO A 115 1.26 -24.23 -16.11
N LYS A 116 1.87 -23.36 -15.30
CA LYS A 116 2.24 -23.67 -13.90
C LYS A 116 1.32 -23.02 -12.85
N VAL A 117 0.67 -21.91 -13.19
CA VAL A 117 -0.03 -21.05 -12.21
C VAL A 117 -1.51 -20.95 -12.54
N VAL A 118 -2.36 -21.05 -11.52
CA VAL A 118 -3.80 -20.83 -11.60
C VAL A 118 -4.12 -19.57 -10.81
N GLY A 119 -4.77 -18.59 -11.45
CA GLY A 119 -5.29 -17.40 -10.78
C GLY A 119 -6.77 -17.57 -10.53
N CYS A 120 -7.18 -17.41 -9.27
CA CYS A 120 -8.56 -17.59 -8.85
C CYS A 120 -9.11 -16.35 -8.15
N GLU A 121 -10.41 -16.16 -8.28
CA GLU A 121 -11.18 -15.11 -7.60
C GLU A 121 -12.10 -15.76 -6.56
N PHE A 122 -12.25 -15.11 -5.41
CA PHE A 122 -13.21 -15.56 -4.42
C PHE A 122 -14.64 -15.23 -4.88
N ILE A 123 -15.55 -16.19 -4.79
CA ILE A 123 -16.98 -16.00 -5.04
C ILE A 123 -17.73 -16.15 -3.72
N GLU A 124 -18.70 -15.28 -3.47
CA GLU A 124 -19.65 -15.41 -2.35
C GLU A 124 -18.96 -15.63 -0.99
N LEU A 125 -17.98 -14.78 -0.67
CA LEU A 125 -17.34 -14.84 0.65
C LEU A 125 -18.35 -14.48 1.73
N GLU A 126 -18.45 -15.34 2.74
CA GLU A 126 -19.16 -15.00 3.95
C GLU A 126 -18.41 -13.88 4.70
N ARG A 127 -19.12 -13.02 5.41
CA ARG A 127 -18.53 -11.92 6.18
C ARG A 127 -17.48 -12.40 7.20
N SER A 128 -17.65 -13.61 7.73
CA SER A 128 -16.68 -14.25 8.63
C SER A 128 -15.38 -14.63 7.90
N GLN A 129 -15.51 -15.20 6.69
CA GLN A 129 -14.39 -15.57 5.83
C GLN A 129 -13.61 -14.34 5.35
N ASP A 130 -14.32 -13.29 4.92
CA ASP A 130 -13.72 -12.05 4.44
C ASP A 130 -12.86 -11.37 5.54
N LYS A 131 -13.34 -11.36 6.79
CA LYS A 131 -12.56 -10.87 7.94
C LYS A 131 -11.28 -11.68 8.15
N VAL A 132 -11.33 -12.99 7.98
CA VAL A 132 -10.15 -13.87 8.13
C VAL A 132 -9.17 -13.62 6.99
N ILE A 133 -9.63 -13.51 5.74
CA ILE A 133 -8.79 -13.17 4.57
C ILE A 133 -8.11 -11.83 4.80
N SER A 134 -8.85 -10.80 5.22
CA SER A 134 -8.32 -9.48 5.51
C SER A 134 -7.24 -9.52 6.60
N LYS A 135 -7.44 -10.32 7.66
CA LYS A 135 -6.42 -10.54 8.70
C LYS A 135 -5.17 -11.25 8.17
N ILE A 136 -5.34 -12.26 7.31
CA ILE A 136 -4.22 -12.98 6.67
C ILE A 136 -3.40 -12.01 5.82
N VAL A 137 -4.07 -11.25 4.95
CA VAL A 137 -3.44 -10.25 4.07
C VAL A 137 -2.68 -9.22 4.88
N LEU A 138 -3.31 -8.65 5.93
CA LEU A 138 -2.65 -7.67 6.80
C LEU A 138 -1.43 -8.24 7.52
N ALA A 139 -1.53 -9.47 8.03
CA ALA A 139 -0.42 -10.15 8.69
C ALA A 139 0.74 -10.42 7.72
N ALA A 140 0.44 -10.81 6.48
CA ALA A 140 1.45 -11.01 5.43
C ALA A 140 2.13 -9.68 5.04
N GLN A 141 1.35 -8.59 4.94
CA GLN A 141 1.86 -7.23 4.70
C GLN A 141 2.84 -6.79 5.78
N LYS A 142 2.48 -6.97 7.06
CA LYS A 142 3.35 -6.61 8.19
C LYS A 142 4.68 -7.36 8.13
N ARG A 143 4.64 -8.67 7.88
CA ARG A 143 5.85 -9.50 7.73
C ARG A 143 6.72 -9.06 6.56
N LEU A 144 6.12 -8.62 5.45
CA LEU A 144 6.88 -8.13 4.30
C LEU A 144 7.59 -6.82 4.64
N ILE A 145 6.92 -5.92 5.36
CA ILE A 145 7.50 -4.66 5.86
C ILE A 145 8.65 -4.97 6.83
N GLU A 146 8.44 -5.84 7.81
CA GLU A 146 9.48 -6.29 8.74
C GLU A 146 10.67 -6.90 8.00
N LYS A 147 10.46 -7.80 7.03
CA LYS A 147 11.53 -8.37 6.21
C LYS A 147 12.31 -7.31 5.42
N LYS A 148 11.64 -6.26 4.93
CA LYS A 148 12.30 -5.14 4.25
C LYS A 148 13.14 -4.28 5.19
N HIS A 149 12.69 -4.10 6.44
CA HIS A 149 13.44 -3.37 7.46
C HIS A 149 14.53 -4.20 8.15
N SER A 150 14.37 -5.52 8.24
CA SER A 150 15.35 -6.44 8.84
C SER A 150 16.35 -6.99 7.84
N GLY A 151 16.03 -6.94 6.55
CA GLY A 151 17.00 -7.15 5.49
C GLY A 151 18.06 -6.07 5.65
N LYS A 152 19.26 -6.47 6.08
CA LYS A 152 20.48 -5.69 5.92
C LYS A 152 20.59 -5.27 4.46
N HIS A 153 19.95 -4.17 4.08
CA HIS A 153 20.65 -3.24 3.23
C HIS A 153 21.89 -2.84 4.05
N PRO A 154 23.13 -3.00 3.55
CA PRO A 154 24.17 -2.10 4.02
C PRO A 154 23.56 -0.73 3.78
N ASP A 155 23.27 -0.04 4.88
CA ASP A 155 22.84 1.34 4.85
C ASP A 155 23.87 2.03 3.97
N THR A 156 23.48 2.37 2.73
CA THR A 156 24.33 3.20 1.86
C THR A 156 24.67 4.48 2.59
N THR A 157 23.87 4.88 3.58
CA THR A 157 24.19 5.91 4.57
C THR A 157 25.47 5.67 5.36
N GLU A 158 25.85 4.47 5.80
CA GLU A 158 27.11 4.29 6.55
C GLU A 158 28.34 4.31 5.62
N GLU A 159 28.25 3.71 4.44
CA GLU A 159 29.33 3.72 3.44
C GLU A 159 29.47 5.07 2.72
N GLU A 160 28.35 5.74 2.42
CA GLU A 160 28.33 7.11 1.88
C GLU A 160 28.77 8.11 2.94
N MET A 161 28.31 8.02 4.20
CA MET A 161 28.83 8.88 5.27
C MET A 161 30.31 8.61 5.55
N ALA A 162 30.78 7.36 5.51
CA ALA A 162 32.21 7.06 5.67
C ALA A 162 33.03 7.66 4.53
N LYS A 163 32.56 7.56 3.28
CA LYS A 163 33.17 8.21 2.11
C LYS A 163 33.11 9.74 2.21
N GLU A 164 32.04 10.30 2.74
CA GLU A 164 31.88 11.75 2.92
C GLU A 164 32.77 12.29 4.05
N ILE A 165 32.90 11.56 5.16
CA ILE A 165 33.81 11.87 6.26
C ILE A 165 35.27 11.78 5.79
N GLU A 166 35.61 10.78 4.97
CA GLU A 166 36.95 10.65 4.39
C GLU A 166 37.23 11.75 3.35
N ALA A 167 36.24 12.12 2.53
CA ALA A 167 36.33 13.22 1.59
C ALA A 167 36.44 14.59 2.30
N GLN A 168 35.73 14.80 3.42
CA GLN A 168 35.83 16.00 4.25
C GLN A 168 37.20 16.11 4.95
N LYS A 169 37.76 14.99 5.43
CA LYS A 169 39.13 14.92 5.95
C LYS A 169 40.17 15.25 4.87
N LYS A 170 40.02 14.74 3.65
CA LYS A 170 40.90 15.06 2.50
C LYS A 170 40.79 16.51 2.04
N ARG A 171 39.63 17.14 2.23
CA ARG A 171 39.39 18.57 1.96
C ARG A 171 39.87 19.51 3.07
N GLY A 172 40.50 19.00 4.13
CA GLY A 172 41.09 19.81 5.20
C GLY A 172 40.08 20.54 6.08
N ILE A 173 38.80 20.18 6.03
CA ILE A 173 37.75 20.80 6.84
C ILE A 173 37.61 19.95 8.11
N THR A 174 38.19 20.42 9.22
CA THR A 174 37.97 19.83 10.53
C THR A 174 36.58 20.20 11.05
N PRO A 175 35.75 19.24 11.52
CA PRO A 175 34.49 19.57 12.16
C PRO A 175 34.78 20.30 13.48
N ALA A 176 34.17 21.48 13.63
CA ALA A 176 34.26 22.29 14.85
C ALA A 176 33.81 21.46 16.07
N SER A 177 34.65 21.44 17.10
CA SER A 177 34.42 20.66 18.32
C SER A 177 33.06 21.00 18.95
N LYS A 178 32.32 19.97 19.36
CA LYS A 178 31.08 20.12 20.13
C LYS A 178 31.39 20.78 21.47
N LYS A 179 31.04 22.07 21.64
CA LYS A 179 30.90 22.65 22.98
C LYS A 179 29.74 21.94 23.69
N LYS A 180 30.05 21.21 24.77
CA LYS A 180 29.03 20.63 25.66
C LYS A 180 28.21 21.76 26.27
N ILE A 181 26.91 21.78 26.01
CA ILE A 181 25.94 22.54 26.80
C ILE A 181 25.82 21.81 28.14
N LYS A 182 26.21 22.46 29.24
CA LYS A 182 25.88 22.01 30.60
C LYS A 182 24.45 22.49 30.90
N LEU A 183 23.59 21.56 31.31
CA LEU A 183 22.34 21.85 32.01
C LEU A 183 22.65 22.32 33.44
#